data_AF-A0A382E3F0-F1
#
_entry.id   AF-A0A382E3F0-F1
#
_cell.length_a   1.000
_cell.length_b   1.000
_cell.length_c   1.000
_cell.angle_alpha   90.00
_cell.angle_beta   90.00
_cell.angle_gamma   90.00
#
_symmetry.space_group_name_H-M   'P 1'
#
loop_
_entity.id
_entity.type
_entity.pdbx_description
1 polymer ?
#
loop_
_entity_poly.entity_id
_entity_poly.type
_entity_poly.pdbx_seq_one_letter_code
_entity_poly.pdbx_strand_id
1 'polypeptide(L)'
;MNKDDSSQFNRRDFLNSSASGLAIAMASGTVLELTPQVIGQVEDTPKNDNTPPVTVGVIGCGVWGRELLKTLATIPNAPVVAVSDTYPAYLRRGLRGAPKAKGYPSHTELLSNENVQAVVVATPTHLHREVALAALEAGKHVYCEAPMAHDIDDARAIANAAQAAPKLNFQVGLQTRSDPQRHFLIQFLRTGVMGKNALAKGQWHKKTSWRRVSPNAARQKELNWRLDRKLSLGLIGEIGVHQVDALGWLMNERPVSVTGFGSIIQWNDGRNVP
;
A
#
# COMPACT_ATOMS: atom_id res chain seq x y z
N MET A 1 11.92 49.74 -21.30
CA MET A 1 12.93 48.76 -20.83
C MET A 1 13.05 48.96 -19.33
N ASN A 2 12.58 48.01 -18.51
CA ASN A 2 13.18 47.66 -17.22
C ASN A 2 12.47 46.43 -16.64
N LYS A 3 13.30 45.44 -16.32
CA LYS A 3 13.01 44.14 -15.73
C LYS A 3 13.04 44.25 -14.20
N ASP A 4 12.41 43.23 -13.60
CA ASP A 4 12.63 42.65 -12.28
C ASP A 4 12.19 43.44 -11.04
N ASP A 5 11.14 42.93 -10.37
CA ASP A 5 11.07 42.99 -8.92
C ASP A 5 10.43 41.70 -8.37
N SER A 6 11.24 40.65 -8.21
CA SER A 6 10.85 39.46 -7.47
C SER A 6 10.89 39.77 -5.98
N SER A 7 9.74 39.98 -5.35
CA SER A 7 9.64 40.17 -3.90
C SER A 7 10.10 38.90 -3.15
N GLN A 8 11.36 38.88 -2.70
CA GLN A 8 11.87 37.83 -1.82
C GLN A 8 11.35 38.06 -0.40
N PHE A 9 10.43 37.21 0.06
CA PHE A 9 10.09 37.12 1.47
C PHE A 9 11.29 36.57 2.26
N ASN A 10 11.78 37.33 3.24
CA ASN A 10 12.87 36.89 4.10
C ASN A 10 12.33 36.28 5.40
N ARG A 11 13.08 35.35 6.01
CA ARG A 11 12.80 34.69 7.30
C ARG A 11 12.44 35.68 8.41
N ARG A 12 12.98 36.89 8.40
CA ARG A 12 12.64 37.94 9.38
C ARG A 12 11.20 38.44 9.22
N ASP A 13 10.70 38.58 8.01
CA ASP A 13 9.33 39.02 7.75
C ASP A 13 8.32 37.94 8.17
N PHE A 14 8.69 36.67 8.02
CA PHE A 14 7.91 35.52 8.51
C PHE A 14 7.84 35.46 10.05
N LEU A 15 8.96 35.72 10.74
CA LEU A 15 9.01 35.74 12.21
C LEU A 15 8.24 36.93 12.80
N ASN A 16 8.30 38.09 12.14
CA ASN A 16 7.54 39.27 12.57
C ASN A 16 6.03 39.11 12.34
N SER A 17 5.61 38.42 11.27
CA SER A 17 4.19 38.15 11.01
C SER A 17 3.60 37.06 11.91
N SER A 18 4.41 36.11 12.38
CA SER A 18 3.98 35.09 13.37
C SER A 18 3.85 35.66 14.79
N ALA A 19 4.64 36.68 15.15
CA ALA A 19 4.49 37.39 16.42
C ALA A 19 3.14 38.14 16.55
N SER A 20 2.63 38.70 15.44
CA SER A 20 1.33 39.39 15.41
C SER A 20 0.14 38.44 15.62
N GLY A 21 0.24 37.19 15.17
CA GLY A 21 -0.81 36.18 15.34
C GLY A 21 -0.99 35.73 16.80
N LEU A 22 0.10 35.66 17.58
CA LEU A 22 0.04 35.32 19.00
C LEU A 22 -0.56 36.44 19.86
N ALA A 23 -0.29 37.71 19.53
CA ALA A 23 -0.81 38.85 20.29
C ALA A 23 -2.34 38.96 20.21
N ILE A 24 -2.94 38.59 19.08
CA ILE A 24 -4.40 38.59 18.88
C ILE A 24 -5.07 37.49 19.74
N ALA A 25 -4.45 36.32 19.87
CA ALA A 25 -4.97 35.23 20.70
C ALA A 25 -4.93 35.52 22.21
N MET A 26 -4.00 36.38 22.65
CA MET A 26 -3.87 36.81 24.05
C MET A 26 -4.91 37.87 24.44
N ALA A 27 -5.38 38.69 23.49
CA ALA A 27 -6.38 39.74 23.74
C ALA A 27 -7.83 39.20 23.83
N SER A 28 -8.09 38.00 23.30
CA SER A 28 -9.42 37.36 23.32
C SER A 28 -9.72 36.55 24.60
N GLY A 29 -8.83 36.56 25.60
CA GLY A 29 -9.02 35.83 26.86
C GLY A 29 -8.95 34.30 26.74
N THR A 30 -8.73 33.78 25.54
CA THR A 30 -8.44 32.37 25.28
C THR A 30 -7.00 32.07 25.65
N VAL A 31 -6.74 31.76 26.91
CA VAL A 31 -5.48 31.14 27.33
C VAL A 31 -5.44 29.75 26.68
N LEU A 32 -4.69 29.64 25.57
CA LEU A 32 -4.24 28.34 25.09
C LEU A 32 -3.21 27.86 26.11
N GLU A 33 -3.67 27.11 27.12
CA GLU A 33 -2.79 26.27 27.94
C GLU A 33 -2.15 25.25 27.00
N LEU A 34 -0.98 25.60 26.49
CA LEU A 34 -0.05 24.65 25.90
C LEU A 34 0.50 23.81 27.05
N THR A 35 -0.30 22.88 27.55
CA THR A 35 0.25 21.75 28.31
C THR A 35 1.25 21.08 27.38
N PRO A 36 2.54 21.00 27.73
CA PRO A 36 3.44 20.14 26.99
C PRO A 36 2.88 18.74 27.15
N GLN A 37 2.19 18.24 26.12
CA GLN A 37 1.87 16.84 26.03
C GLN A 37 3.23 16.15 26.07
N VAL A 38 3.52 15.51 27.20
CA VAL A 38 4.60 14.56 27.33
C VAL A 38 4.46 13.66 26.11
N ILE A 39 5.44 13.79 25.22
CA ILE A 39 5.51 13.03 23.98
C ILE A 39 5.62 11.59 24.44
N GLY A 40 4.47 10.90 24.54
CA GLY A 40 4.45 9.47 24.67
C GLY A 40 5.24 8.98 23.48
N GLN A 41 6.40 8.37 23.73
CA GLN A 41 7.06 7.59 22.71
C GLN A 41 5.98 6.63 22.21
N VAL A 42 5.55 6.82 20.96
CA VAL A 42 4.87 5.74 20.26
C VAL A 42 5.97 4.70 20.10
N GLU A 43 6.05 3.82 21.08
CA GLU A 43 6.82 2.61 20.98
C GLU A 43 6.29 1.88 19.74
N ASP A 44 7.02 2.00 18.64
CA ASP A 44 6.89 1.17 17.44
C ASP A 44 7.42 -0.25 17.72
N THR A 45 7.85 -0.49 18.96
CA THR A 45 7.98 -1.83 19.53
C THR A 45 6.62 -2.52 19.42
N PRO A 46 6.55 -3.72 18.83
CA PRO A 46 5.33 -4.51 18.88
C PRO A 46 4.90 -4.56 20.35
N LYS A 47 3.72 -4.04 20.67
CA LYS A 47 3.17 -4.25 22.00
C LYS A 47 3.24 -5.74 22.23
N ASN A 48 3.95 -6.17 23.27
CA ASN A 48 3.84 -7.53 23.76
C ASN A 48 2.46 -7.64 24.43
N ASP A 49 1.41 -7.59 23.62
CA ASP A 49 0.02 -7.60 24.04
C ASP A 49 -0.49 -9.03 24.26
N ASN A 50 0.44 -10.01 24.33
CA ASN A 50 0.17 -11.44 24.44
C ASN A 50 -0.67 -12.01 23.29
N THR A 51 -0.81 -11.31 22.15
CA THR A 51 -1.50 -11.86 20.98
C THR A 51 -0.72 -13.06 20.46
N PRO A 52 -1.33 -14.27 20.36
CA PRO A 52 -0.66 -15.44 19.83
C PRO A 52 -0.15 -15.18 18.39
N PRO A 53 1.06 -15.64 18.04
CA PRO A 53 1.57 -15.51 16.69
C PRO A 53 0.63 -16.12 15.66
N VAL A 54 0.46 -15.45 14.51
CA VAL A 54 -0.32 -15.94 13.37
C VAL A 54 0.65 -16.48 12.33
N THR A 55 0.58 -17.77 12.02
CA THR A 55 1.47 -18.37 11.02
C THR A 55 1.07 -17.94 9.61
N VAL A 56 2.05 -17.47 8.84
CA VAL A 56 1.82 -16.83 7.53
C VAL A 56 2.38 -17.69 6.39
N GLY A 57 1.59 -17.80 5.33
CA GLY A 57 2.03 -18.24 4.01
C GLY A 57 2.20 -17.07 3.04
N VAL A 58 3.25 -17.04 2.22
CA VAL A 58 3.41 -16.01 1.17
C VAL A 58 3.22 -16.64 -0.21
N ILE A 59 2.25 -16.12 -0.97
CA ILE A 59 1.92 -16.58 -2.33
C ILE A 59 2.40 -15.53 -3.33
N GLY A 60 3.39 -15.89 -4.15
CA GLY A 60 4.06 -14.99 -5.09
C GLY A 60 5.39 -14.49 -4.54
N CYS A 61 6.50 -15.00 -5.07
CA CYS A 61 7.87 -14.71 -4.65
C CYS A 61 8.62 -13.82 -5.65
N GLY A 62 7.87 -12.88 -6.25
CA GLY A 62 8.41 -11.87 -7.16
C GLY A 62 9.35 -10.88 -6.46
N VAL A 63 9.50 -9.69 -7.02
CA VAL A 63 10.27 -8.64 -6.32
C VAL A 63 9.55 -8.20 -5.05
N TRP A 64 8.25 -7.90 -5.16
CA TRP A 64 7.48 -7.39 -4.04
C TRP A 64 7.24 -8.43 -2.95
N GLY A 65 6.82 -9.65 -3.29
CA GLY A 65 6.68 -10.73 -2.31
C GLY A 65 7.95 -11.03 -1.51
N ARG A 66 9.14 -10.84 -2.11
CA ARG A 66 10.41 -10.96 -1.37
C ARG A 66 10.70 -9.78 -0.44
N GLU A 67 10.24 -8.57 -0.76
CA GLU A 67 10.31 -7.44 0.18
C GLU A 67 9.32 -7.65 1.34
N LEU A 68 8.14 -8.20 1.06
CA LEU A 68 7.17 -8.60 2.10
C LEU A 68 7.75 -9.70 3.00
N LEU A 69 8.45 -10.70 2.45
CA LEU A 69 9.15 -11.70 3.26
C LEU A 69 10.19 -11.09 4.22
N LYS A 70 10.97 -10.09 3.75
CA LYS A 70 11.92 -9.38 4.63
C LYS A 70 11.20 -8.62 5.73
N THR A 71 10.08 -7.97 5.41
CA THR A 71 9.26 -7.22 6.37
C THR A 71 8.65 -8.17 7.39
N LEU A 72 8.08 -9.30 6.96
CA LEU A 72 7.53 -10.32 7.86
C LEU A 72 8.60 -10.90 8.80
N ALA A 73 9.84 -11.03 8.34
CA ALA A 73 10.95 -11.49 9.18
C ALA A 73 11.25 -10.54 10.37
N THR A 74 10.81 -9.28 10.32
CA THR A 74 10.95 -8.33 11.43
C THR A 74 9.72 -8.32 12.35
N ILE A 75 8.71 -9.15 12.10
CA ILE A 75 7.45 -9.21 12.88
C ILE A 75 7.39 -10.56 13.60
N PRO A 76 7.75 -10.64 14.89
CA PRO A 76 7.78 -11.89 15.65
C PRO A 76 6.44 -12.63 15.69
N ASN A 77 5.34 -11.88 15.67
CA ASN A 77 3.97 -12.42 15.73
C ASN A 77 3.42 -12.87 14.37
N ALA A 78 4.24 -12.88 13.31
CA ALA A 78 3.84 -13.31 11.97
C ALA A 78 4.86 -14.29 11.34
N PRO A 79 5.20 -15.42 12.00
CA PRO A 79 6.20 -16.35 11.49
C PRO A 79 5.78 -16.93 10.13
N VAL A 80 6.67 -16.80 9.13
CA VAL A 80 6.45 -17.37 7.79
C VAL A 80 6.75 -18.86 7.82
N VAL A 81 5.71 -19.69 7.63
CA VAL A 81 5.80 -21.16 7.64
C VAL A 81 5.67 -21.78 6.26
N ALA A 82 5.17 -21.01 5.27
CA ALA A 82 4.97 -21.49 3.92
C ALA A 82 5.25 -20.41 2.87
N VAL A 83 5.76 -20.83 1.71
CA VAL A 83 6.03 -19.95 0.58
C VAL A 83 5.63 -20.66 -0.72
N SER A 84 4.96 -19.96 -1.63
CA SER A 84 4.53 -20.49 -2.92
C SER A 84 4.91 -19.59 -4.09
N ASP A 85 5.38 -20.19 -5.18
CA ASP A 85 5.56 -19.54 -6.48
C ASP A 85 5.58 -20.60 -7.58
N THR A 86 4.90 -20.32 -8.70
CA THR A 86 4.83 -21.23 -9.85
C THR A 86 6.15 -21.34 -10.61
N TYR A 87 7.06 -20.38 -10.43
CA TYR A 87 8.38 -20.39 -11.04
C TYR A 87 9.44 -20.89 -10.06
N PRO A 88 10.09 -22.05 -10.30
CA PRO A 88 10.99 -22.67 -9.33
C PRO A 88 12.14 -21.78 -8.86
N ALA A 89 12.65 -20.89 -9.72
CA ALA A 89 13.72 -19.98 -9.33
C ALA A 89 13.24 -18.89 -8.36
N TYR A 90 11.98 -18.46 -8.45
CA TYR A 90 11.39 -17.51 -7.50
C TYR A 90 11.02 -18.19 -6.20
N LEU A 91 10.49 -19.42 -6.24
CA LEU A 91 10.28 -20.24 -5.06
C LEU A 91 11.58 -20.43 -4.25
N ARG A 92 12.68 -20.84 -4.91
CA ARG A 92 14.00 -20.94 -4.26
C ARG A 92 14.48 -19.63 -3.65
N ARG A 93 14.21 -18.49 -4.30
CA ARG A 93 14.57 -17.16 -3.77
C ARG A 93 13.70 -16.77 -2.58
N GLY A 94 12.43 -17.12 -2.58
CA GLY A 94 11.52 -16.93 -1.46
C GLY A 94 11.98 -17.72 -0.23
N LEU A 95 12.33 -18.99 -0.40
CA LEU A 95 12.88 -19.84 0.67
C LEU A 95 14.18 -19.31 1.27
N ARG A 96 15.03 -18.62 0.50
CA ARG A 96 16.21 -17.93 1.07
C ARG A 96 15.83 -16.79 2.01
N GLY A 97 14.70 -16.13 1.77
CA GLY A 97 14.15 -15.07 2.64
C GLY A 97 13.39 -15.61 3.85
N ALA A 98 12.89 -16.85 3.78
CA ALA A 98 12.25 -17.55 4.89
C ALA A 98 12.77 -19.01 5.00
N PRO A 99 13.99 -19.22 5.54
CA PRO A 99 14.64 -20.54 5.54
C PRO A 99 13.90 -21.65 6.30
N LYS A 100 13.01 -21.27 7.24
CA LYS A 100 12.19 -22.21 8.04
C LYS A 100 10.87 -22.56 7.35
N ALA A 101 10.51 -21.88 6.26
CA ALA A 101 9.26 -22.10 5.58
C ALA A 101 9.33 -23.31 4.63
N LYS A 102 8.20 -23.99 4.45
CA LYS A 102 8.03 -25.02 3.43
C LYS A 102 7.68 -24.38 2.08
N GLY A 103 8.31 -24.86 1.01
CA GLY A 103 8.07 -24.38 -0.35
C GLY A 103 7.00 -25.19 -1.07
N TYR A 104 6.14 -24.50 -1.82
CA TYR A 104 5.06 -25.09 -2.60
C TYR A 104 5.09 -24.60 -4.05
N PRO A 105 4.88 -25.46 -5.05
CA PRO A 105 4.86 -25.08 -6.46
C PRO A 105 3.54 -24.41 -6.89
N SER A 106 2.48 -24.56 -6.10
CA SER A 106 1.15 -23.99 -6.37
C SER A 106 0.56 -23.34 -5.12
N HIS A 107 -0.37 -22.41 -5.29
CA HIS A 107 -1.02 -21.76 -4.15
C HIS A 107 -2.03 -22.71 -3.48
N THR A 108 -2.70 -23.57 -4.26
CA THR A 108 -3.63 -24.59 -3.76
C THR A 108 -2.97 -25.58 -2.81
N GLU A 109 -1.76 -26.06 -3.13
CA GLU A 109 -0.99 -26.93 -2.21
C GLU A 109 -0.51 -26.20 -0.95
N LEU A 110 -0.24 -24.89 -1.02
CA LEU A 110 0.06 -24.10 0.16
C LEU A 110 -1.17 -23.96 1.05
N LEU A 111 -2.34 -23.73 0.44
CA LEU A 111 -3.60 -23.51 1.16
C LEU A 111 -4.11 -24.77 1.88
N SER A 112 -3.74 -25.96 1.41
CA SER A 112 -4.03 -27.21 2.13
C SER A 112 -3.14 -27.44 3.36
N ASN A 113 -2.15 -26.59 3.62
CA ASN A 113 -1.36 -26.65 4.84
C ASN A 113 -2.15 -26.11 6.04
N GLU A 114 -2.52 -26.99 6.96
CA GLU A 114 -3.23 -26.66 8.20
C GLU A 114 -2.42 -25.74 9.12
N ASN A 115 -1.08 -25.78 9.05
CA ASN A 115 -0.22 -24.91 9.83
C ASN A 115 -0.19 -23.46 9.33
N VAL A 116 -0.82 -23.13 8.19
CA VAL A 116 -0.95 -21.75 7.71
C VAL A 116 -2.27 -21.17 8.20
N GLN A 117 -2.25 -20.07 8.95
CA GLN A 117 -3.46 -19.39 9.43
C GLN A 117 -3.82 -18.16 8.57
N ALA A 118 -2.82 -17.47 8.04
CA ALA A 118 -2.98 -16.31 7.18
C ALA A 118 -2.13 -16.44 5.90
N VAL A 119 -2.56 -15.79 4.83
CA VAL A 119 -1.78 -15.69 3.59
C VAL A 119 -1.56 -14.24 3.17
N VAL A 120 -0.39 -13.98 2.62
CA VAL A 120 -0.04 -12.77 1.88
C VAL A 120 -0.08 -13.09 0.40
N VAL A 121 -1.00 -12.48 -0.34
CA VAL A 121 -1.15 -12.62 -1.78
C VAL A 121 -0.38 -11.50 -2.47
N ALA A 122 0.76 -11.84 -3.06
CA ALA A 122 1.68 -10.93 -3.75
C ALA A 122 1.88 -11.37 -5.23
N THR A 123 0.81 -11.86 -5.85
CA THR A 123 0.75 -12.27 -7.25
C THR A 123 0.51 -11.07 -8.18
N PRO A 124 0.56 -11.24 -9.50
CA PRO A 124 0.01 -10.27 -10.43
C PRO A 124 -1.47 -9.96 -10.15
N THR A 125 -1.89 -8.70 -10.32
CA THR A 125 -3.23 -8.22 -9.93
C THR A 125 -4.39 -8.96 -10.58
N HIS A 126 -4.24 -9.37 -11.85
CA HIS A 126 -5.24 -10.19 -12.57
C HIS A 126 -5.41 -11.61 -12.01
N LEU A 127 -4.55 -12.05 -11.10
CA LEU A 127 -4.65 -13.34 -10.40
C LEU A 127 -5.19 -13.20 -8.97
N HIS A 128 -5.41 -11.97 -8.48
CA HIS A 128 -5.79 -11.75 -7.09
C HIS A 128 -7.13 -12.41 -6.76
N ARG A 129 -8.12 -12.35 -7.66
CA ARG A 129 -9.43 -12.97 -7.43
C ARG A 129 -9.33 -14.46 -7.15
N GLU A 130 -8.71 -15.21 -8.05
CA GLU A 130 -8.58 -16.67 -7.92
C GLU A 130 -7.92 -17.04 -6.59
N VAL A 131 -6.77 -16.41 -6.30
CA VAL A 131 -5.98 -16.73 -5.11
C VAL A 131 -6.66 -16.29 -3.82
N ALA A 132 -7.27 -15.10 -3.80
CA ALA A 132 -7.96 -14.57 -2.62
C ALA A 132 -9.22 -15.38 -2.28
N LEU A 133 -10.02 -15.74 -3.30
CA LEU A 133 -11.21 -16.56 -3.10
C LEU A 133 -10.83 -17.96 -2.59
N ALA A 134 -9.84 -18.60 -3.21
CA ALA A 134 -9.36 -19.91 -2.76
C ALA A 134 -8.83 -19.87 -1.32
N ALA A 135 -8.15 -18.78 -0.93
CA ALA A 135 -7.64 -18.63 0.43
C ALA A 135 -8.76 -18.44 1.47
N LEU A 136 -9.76 -17.64 1.15
CA LEU A 136 -10.94 -17.45 2.02
C LEU A 136 -11.75 -18.75 2.14
N GLU A 137 -11.93 -19.48 1.04
CA GLU A 137 -12.59 -20.80 1.03
C GLU A 137 -11.83 -21.84 1.87
N ALA A 138 -10.49 -21.81 1.82
CA ALA A 138 -9.62 -22.63 2.67
C ALA A 138 -9.57 -22.18 4.14
N GLY A 139 -10.39 -21.21 4.55
CA GLY A 139 -10.49 -20.76 5.94
C GLY A 139 -9.29 -19.93 6.41
N LYS A 140 -8.55 -19.29 5.50
CA LYS A 140 -7.33 -18.52 5.84
C LYS A 140 -7.64 -17.03 5.92
N HIS A 141 -7.00 -16.31 6.85
CA HIS A 141 -6.97 -14.86 6.79
C HIS A 141 -6.19 -14.40 5.55
N VAL A 142 -6.59 -13.29 4.94
CA VAL A 142 -6.00 -12.83 3.68
C VAL A 142 -5.53 -11.39 3.80
N TYR A 143 -4.24 -11.18 3.56
CA TYR A 143 -3.71 -9.90 3.14
C TYR A 143 -3.44 -9.96 1.63
N CYS A 144 -4.15 -9.17 0.84
CA CYS A 144 -4.03 -9.15 -0.61
C CYS A 144 -3.44 -7.83 -1.07
N GLU A 145 -2.34 -7.87 -1.83
CA GLU A 145 -1.68 -6.65 -2.30
C GLU A 145 -2.60 -5.72 -3.10
N ALA A 146 -2.25 -4.44 -3.12
CA ALA A 146 -2.96 -3.48 -3.95
C ALA A 146 -2.44 -3.53 -5.40
N PRO A 147 -3.28 -3.27 -6.41
CA PRO A 147 -4.75 -3.11 -6.34
C PRO A 147 -5.46 -4.40 -5.96
N MET A 148 -6.61 -4.30 -5.28
CA MET A 148 -7.35 -5.47 -4.77
C MET A 148 -7.72 -6.46 -5.88
N ALA A 149 -8.07 -5.97 -7.06
CA ALA A 149 -8.49 -6.76 -8.21
C ALA A 149 -8.17 -6.04 -9.52
N HIS A 150 -8.25 -6.78 -10.65
CA HIS A 150 -8.06 -6.24 -11.99
C HIS A 150 -9.27 -5.49 -12.53
N ASP A 151 -10.48 -5.85 -12.12
CA ASP A 151 -11.69 -5.13 -12.47
C ASP A 151 -12.68 -5.04 -11.30
N ILE A 152 -13.80 -4.38 -11.53
CA ILE A 152 -14.82 -4.11 -10.51
C ILE A 152 -15.59 -5.38 -10.14
N ASP A 153 -15.82 -6.30 -11.07
CA ASP A 153 -16.58 -7.51 -10.79
C ASP A 153 -15.76 -8.50 -9.98
N ASP A 154 -14.46 -8.59 -10.28
CA ASP A 154 -13.48 -9.30 -9.46
C ASP A 154 -13.38 -8.67 -8.07
N ALA A 155 -13.35 -7.33 -7.97
CA ALA A 155 -13.36 -6.63 -6.69
C ALA A 155 -14.61 -6.97 -5.86
N ARG A 156 -15.80 -6.94 -6.49
CA ARG A 156 -17.06 -7.31 -5.83
C ARG A 156 -17.06 -8.76 -5.38
N ALA A 157 -16.57 -9.69 -6.21
CA ALA A 157 -16.49 -11.10 -5.87
C ALA A 157 -15.63 -11.32 -4.61
N ILE A 158 -14.44 -10.72 -4.55
CA ILE A 158 -13.57 -10.79 -3.38
C ILE A 158 -14.24 -10.17 -2.14
N ALA A 159 -14.85 -8.99 -2.29
CA ALA A 159 -15.52 -8.31 -1.18
C ALA A 159 -16.71 -9.10 -0.63
N ASN A 160 -17.49 -9.76 -1.50
CA ASN A 160 -18.62 -10.59 -1.10
C ASN A 160 -18.15 -11.85 -0.38
N ALA A 161 -17.09 -12.51 -0.87
CA ALA A 161 -16.53 -13.69 -0.22
C ALA A 161 -15.95 -13.36 1.17
N ALA A 162 -15.26 -12.23 1.30
CA ALA A 162 -14.76 -11.75 2.59
C ALA A 162 -15.90 -11.47 3.58
N GLN A 163 -16.98 -10.81 3.12
CA GLN A 163 -18.17 -10.56 3.94
C GLN A 163 -18.89 -11.85 4.36
N ALA A 164 -18.92 -12.86 3.49
CA ALA A 164 -19.51 -14.17 3.79
C ALA A 164 -18.69 -14.99 4.81
N ALA A 165 -17.45 -14.59 5.09
CA ALA A 165 -16.55 -15.24 6.04
C ALA A 165 -16.21 -14.31 7.23
N PRO A 166 -17.17 -13.94 8.10
CA PRO A 166 -16.97 -12.92 9.15
C PRO A 166 -15.95 -13.31 10.22
N LYS A 167 -15.52 -14.58 10.28
CA LYS A 167 -14.45 -15.05 11.17
C LYS A 167 -13.05 -14.82 10.58
N LEU A 168 -12.95 -14.45 9.30
CA LEU A 168 -11.70 -14.25 8.59
C LEU A 168 -11.45 -12.76 8.35
N ASN A 169 -10.25 -12.29 8.70
CA ASN A 169 -9.80 -10.98 8.30
C ASN A 169 -9.38 -10.97 6.83
N PHE A 170 -9.91 -10.00 6.08
CA PHE A 170 -9.45 -9.66 4.73
C PHE A 170 -8.95 -8.21 4.72
N GLN A 171 -7.71 -8.01 4.28
CA GLN A 171 -7.09 -6.69 4.19
C GLN A 171 -6.43 -6.48 2.83
N VAL A 172 -6.69 -5.33 2.22
CA VAL A 172 -5.97 -4.89 1.01
C VAL A 172 -4.67 -4.21 1.40
N GLY A 173 -3.60 -4.42 0.62
CA GLY A 173 -2.26 -3.90 0.80
C GLY A 173 -2.10 -2.41 0.52
N LEU A 174 -3.02 -1.60 1.03
CA LEU A 174 -2.94 -0.14 1.01
C LEU A 174 -1.97 0.32 2.11
N GLN A 175 -0.68 0.06 1.91
CA GLN A 175 0.40 0.25 2.90
C GLN A 175 0.41 1.61 3.59
N THR A 176 -0.05 2.66 2.90
CA THR A 176 -0.13 4.02 3.44
C THR A 176 -1.05 4.12 4.67
N ARG A 177 -2.02 3.22 4.78
CA ARG A 177 -2.91 3.10 5.94
C ARG A 177 -2.29 2.36 7.12
N SER A 178 -1.09 1.80 6.98
CA SER A 178 -0.36 1.13 8.05
C SER A 178 0.83 1.96 8.56
N ASP A 179 1.07 3.15 7.99
CA ASP A 179 2.18 4.02 8.37
C ASP A 179 1.87 4.78 9.68
N PRO A 180 2.65 4.56 10.76
CA PRO A 180 2.44 5.23 12.05
C PRO A 180 2.44 6.76 11.95
N GLN A 181 3.24 7.34 11.05
CA GLN A 181 3.29 8.79 10.88
C GLN A 181 1.96 9.34 10.39
N ARG A 182 1.25 8.57 9.57
CA ARG A 182 -0.07 8.95 9.04
C ARG A 182 -1.18 8.73 10.05
N HIS A 183 -1.09 7.68 10.87
CA HIS A 183 -2.00 7.49 12.01
C HIS A 183 -1.91 8.63 13.02
N PHE A 184 -0.71 9.14 13.27
CA PHE A 184 -0.53 10.34 14.08
C PHE A 184 -1.17 11.57 13.42
N LEU A 185 -0.82 11.83 12.14
CA LEU A 185 -1.29 13.02 11.44
C LEU A 185 -2.82 13.05 11.27
N ILE A 186 -3.46 11.91 10.99
CA ILE A 186 -4.89 11.86 10.70
C ILE A 186 -5.75 12.27 11.90
N GLN A 187 -5.30 11.98 13.13
CA GLN A 187 -5.99 12.40 14.34
C GLN A 187 -6.00 13.94 14.45
N PHE A 188 -4.84 14.56 14.19
CA PHE A 188 -4.71 16.02 14.19
C PHE A 188 -5.55 16.66 13.08
N LEU A 189 -5.50 16.13 11.86
CA LEU A 189 -6.30 16.63 10.73
C LEU A 189 -7.81 16.58 11.04
N ARG A 190 -8.28 15.51 11.69
CA ARG A 190 -9.70 15.32 12.05
C ARG A 190 -10.22 16.28 13.10
N THR A 191 -9.37 17.01 13.81
CA THR A 191 -9.80 18.08 14.73
C THR A 191 -10.39 19.29 14.00
N GLY A 192 -10.21 19.38 12.67
CA GLY A 192 -10.63 20.52 11.87
C GLY A 192 -9.62 21.67 11.87
N VAL A 193 -8.42 21.48 12.42
CA VAL A 193 -7.34 22.49 12.47
C VAL A 193 -6.96 23.05 11.09
N MET A 194 -7.13 22.26 10.03
CA MET A 194 -6.88 22.68 8.64
C MET A 194 -8.01 23.52 8.04
N GLY A 195 -9.11 23.68 8.76
CA GLY A 195 -10.33 24.30 8.24
C GLY A 195 -10.96 23.48 7.12
N LYS A 196 -11.52 24.17 6.12
CA LYS A 196 -12.14 23.52 4.96
C LYS A 196 -11.09 23.12 3.94
N ASN A 197 -11.10 21.84 3.57
CA ASN A 197 -10.32 21.28 2.49
C ASN A 197 -10.54 22.05 1.17
N ALA A 198 -9.48 22.60 0.58
CA ALA A 198 -9.53 23.31 -0.70
C ALA A 198 -8.93 22.51 -1.85
N LEU A 199 -7.80 21.83 -1.60
CA LEU A 199 -7.06 21.10 -2.64
C LEU A 199 -6.19 20.02 -2.01
N ALA A 200 -6.21 18.83 -2.61
CA ALA A 200 -5.30 17.74 -2.28
C ALA A 200 -4.51 17.34 -3.54
N LYS A 201 -3.20 17.09 -3.37
CA LYS A 201 -2.31 16.69 -4.47
C LYS A 201 -1.54 15.44 -4.09
N GLY A 202 -1.70 14.39 -4.88
CA GLY A 202 -0.95 13.14 -4.77
C GLY A 202 -0.07 12.98 -6.01
N GLN A 203 1.20 12.64 -5.82
CA GLN A 203 2.12 12.40 -6.93
C GLN A 203 2.96 11.16 -6.67
N TRP A 204 3.30 10.47 -7.76
CA TRP A 204 4.26 9.38 -7.75
C TRP A 204 5.10 9.44 -9.02
N HIS A 205 6.40 9.29 -8.86
CA HIS A 205 7.34 9.30 -9.97
C HIS A 205 8.41 8.23 -9.74
N LYS A 206 8.80 7.56 -10.82
CA LYS A 206 9.90 6.61 -10.78
C LYS A 206 10.64 6.61 -12.11
N LYS A 207 11.97 6.66 -12.05
CA LYS A 207 12.84 6.71 -13.25
C LYS A 207 12.99 5.34 -13.95
N THR A 208 12.36 4.29 -13.44
CA THR A 208 12.58 2.92 -13.95
C THR A 208 11.43 2.44 -14.85
N SER A 209 11.76 1.68 -15.88
CA SER A 209 10.79 0.95 -16.70
C SER A 209 10.20 -0.25 -15.94
N TRP A 210 8.93 -0.59 -16.20
CA TRP A 210 8.35 -1.86 -15.76
C TRP A 210 8.84 -3.06 -16.57
N ARG A 211 9.46 -2.82 -17.74
CA ARG A 211 9.97 -3.88 -18.60
C ARG A 211 11.12 -4.62 -17.92
N ARG A 212 11.05 -5.95 -17.94
CA ARG A 212 12.05 -6.88 -17.45
C ARG A 212 12.49 -7.82 -18.56
N VAL A 213 13.79 -8.07 -18.58
CA VAL A 213 14.40 -9.08 -19.44
C VAL A 213 14.17 -10.47 -18.86
N SER A 214 14.09 -11.46 -19.76
CA SER A 214 13.81 -12.85 -19.44
C SER A 214 14.60 -13.74 -20.40
N PRO A 215 15.03 -14.95 -19.97
CA PRO A 215 15.76 -15.88 -20.85
C PRO A 215 14.91 -16.46 -21.99
N ASN A 216 13.57 -16.42 -21.87
CA ASN A 216 12.67 -16.89 -22.92
C ASN A 216 11.42 -16.02 -23.04
N ALA A 217 10.73 -16.13 -24.19
CA ALA A 217 9.58 -15.31 -24.56
C ALA A 217 8.35 -15.55 -23.67
N ALA A 218 8.07 -16.81 -23.31
CA ALA A 218 6.93 -17.15 -22.45
C ALA A 218 7.06 -16.46 -21.08
N ARG A 219 8.23 -16.58 -20.44
CA ARG A 219 8.50 -15.93 -19.16
C ARG A 219 8.60 -14.42 -19.29
N GLN A 220 9.05 -13.91 -20.45
CA GLN A 220 9.05 -12.48 -20.72
C GLN A 220 7.62 -11.93 -20.70
N LYS A 221 6.67 -12.65 -21.30
CA LYS A 221 5.24 -12.28 -21.30
C LYS A 221 4.68 -12.26 -19.88
N GLU A 222 4.92 -13.32 -19.10
CA GLU A 222 4.48 -13.40 -17.70
C GLU A 222 5.08 -12.28 -16.82
N LEU A 223 6.39 -12.00 -16.94
CA LEU A 223 7.04 -10.98 -16.11
C LEU A 223 6.59 -9.56 -16.44
N ASN A 224 6.18 -9.31 -17.69
CA ASN A 224 5.83 -8.00 -18.20
C ASN A 224 4.31 -7.81 -18.30
N TRP A 225 3.51 -8.54 -17.51
CA TRP A 225 2.05 -8.41 -17.49
C TRP A 225 1.58 -6.95 -17.30
N ARG A 226 2.33 -6.12 -16.56
CA ARG A 226 2.02 -4.69 -16.39
C ARG A 226 2.05 -3.87 -17.68
N LEU A 227 2.70 -4.40 -18.73
CA LEU A 227 2.82 -3.80 -20.06
C LEU A 227 1.76 -4.30 -21.04
N ASP A 228 0.80 -5.10 -20.57
CA ASP A 228 -0.33 -5.62 -21.34
C ASP A 228 -1.63 -5.00 -20.84
N ARG A 229 -2.32 -4.28 -21.74
CA ARG A 229 -3.61 -3.62 -21.49
C ARG A 229 -4.70 -4.57 -21.02
N LYS A 230 -4.61 -5.86 -21.34
CA LYS A 230 -5.59 -6.87 -20.92
C LYS A 230 -5.39 -7.36 -19.49
N LEU A 231 -4.21 -7.16 -18.91
CA LEU A 231 -3.81 -7.74 -17.62
C LEU A 231 -3.49 -6.69 -16.56
N SER A 232 -3.25 -5.45 -16.98
CA SER A 232 -2.80 -4.34 -16.16
C SER A 232 -3.87 -3.26 -16.10
N LEU A 233 -4.01 -2.63 -14.94
CA LEU A 233 -4.84 -1.43 -14.79
C LEU A 233 -4.12 -0.13 -15.21
N GLY A 234 -2.90 -0.25 -15.75
CA GLY A 234 -2.08 0.89 -16.13
C GLY A 234 -1.52 1.64 -14.91
N LEU A 235 -0.82 2.74 -15.15
CA LEU A 235 -0.10 3.45 -14.08
C LEU A 235 -1.03 3.94 -12.95
N ILE A 236 -2.21 4.43 -13.32
CA ILE A 236 -3.17 4.98 -12.36
C ILE A 236 -3.78 3.88 -11.48
N GLY A 237 -4.08 2.70 -12.03
CA GLY A 237 -4.61 1.61 -11.20
C GLY A 237 -3.51 0.92 -10.42
N GLU A 238 -2.44 0.47 -11.08
CA GLU A 238 -1.35 -0.31 -10.47
C GLU A 238 -0.61 0.41 -9.34
N ILE A 239 -0.42 1.73 -9.48
CA ILE A 239 0.35 2.53 -8.52
C ILE A 239 -0.49 3.68 -7.98
N GLY A 240 -1.21 4.39 -8.86
CA GLY A 240 -2.04 5.54 -8.50
C GLY A 240 -3.13 5.23 -7.47
N VAL A 241 -3.54 3.96 -7.33
CA VAL A 241 -4.47 3.51 -6.28
C VAL A 241 -4.03 3.97 -4.89
N HIS A 242 -2.73 3.97 -4.60
CA HIS A 242 -2.23 4.42 -3.31
C HIS A 242 -2.41 5.91 -3.09
N GLN A 243 -2.21 6.74 -4.12
CA GLN A 243 -2.43 8.19 -4.01
C GLN A 243 -3.92 8.49 -3.87
N VAL A 244 -4.76 7.86 -4.70
CA VAL A 244 -6.23 8.03 -4.63
C VAL A 244 -6.75 7.60 -3.26
N ASP A 245 -6.33 6.44 -2.77
CA ASP A 245 -6.68 5.93 -1.46
C ASP A 245 -6.23 6.85 -0.32
N ALA A 246 -4.95 7.25 -0.33
CA ALA A 246 -4.39 8.08 0.73
C ALA A 246 -5.08 9.43 0.81
N LEU A 247 -5.38 10.07 -0.32
CA LEU A 247 -6.10 11.33 -0.34
C LEU A 247 -7.53 11.17 0.18
N GLY A 248 -8.28 10.17 -0.30
CA GLY A 248 -9.64 9.93 0.20
C GLY A 248 -9.66 9.60 1.69
N TRP A 249 -8.69 8.82 2.16
CA TRP A 249 -8.56 8.44 3.57
C TRP A 249 -8.19 9.62 4.47
N LEU A 250 -7.20 10.44 4.08
CA LEU A 250 -6.75 11.60 4.85
C LEU A 250 -7.83 12.69 4.91
N MET A 251 -8.50 12.94 3.78
CA MET A 251 -9.50 14.01 3.66
C MET A 251 -10.88 13.57 4.20
N ASN A 252 -11.09 12.27 4.40
CA ASN A 252 -12.37 11.67 4.74
C ASN A 252 -13.47 12.02 3.71
N GLU A 253 -13.10 12.06 2.44
CA GLU A 253 -13.98 12.44 1.33
C GLU A 253 -13.87 11.41 0.19
N ARG A 254 -14.93 11.29 -0.62
CA ARG A 254 -14.96 10.44 -1.81
C ARG A 254 -15.15 11.30 -3.06
N PRO A 255 -14.50 10.97 -4.19
CA PRO A 255 -14.71 11.70 -5.43
C PRO A 255 -16.15 11.52 -5.91
N VAL A 256 -16.77 12.62 -6.35
CA VAL A 256 -18.12 12.62 -6.99
C VAL A 256 -18.03 12.51 -8.51
N SER A 257 -16.92 12.94 -9.09
CA SER A 257 -16.62 12.86 -10.51
C SER A 257 -15.11 12.77 -10.70
N VAL A 258 -14.67 12.22 -11.84
CA VAL A 258 -13.26 12.04 -12.17
C VAL A 258 -13.04 12.44 -13.63
N THR A 259 -11.92 13.10 -13.90
CA THR A 259 -11.42 13.35 -15.25
C THR A 259 -9.94 13.01 -15.28
N GLY A 260 -9.47 12.38 -16.35
CA GLY A 260 -8.09 11.92 -16.46
C GLY A 260 -7.61 11.90 -17.91
N PHE A 261 -6.31 12.09 -18.08
CA PHE A 261 -5.60 11.98 -19.34
C PHE A 261 -4.25 11.32 -19.08
N GLY A 262 -3.74 10.60 -20.08
CA GLY A 262 -2.47 9.88 -19.99
C GLY A 262 -1.90 9.61 -21.36
N SER A 263 -0.57 9.50 -21.43
CA SER A 263 0.14 9.11 -22.64
C SER A 263 1.47 8.44 -22.29
N ILE A 264 1.99 7.65 -23.23
CA ILE A 264 3.34 7.11 -23.16
C ILE A 264 4.30 8.18 -23.70
N ILE A 265 5.05 8.83 -22.83
CA ILE A 265 5.95 9.94 -23.21
C ILE A 265 7.40 9.47 -23.39
N GLN A 266 7.92 8.66 -22.46
CA GLN A 266 9.35 8.34 -22.41
C GLN A 266 9.73 7.05 -23.15
N TRP A 267 8.87 6.02 -23.11
CA TRP A 267 9.25 4.65 -23.49
C TRP A 267 8.54 4.18 -24.76
N ASN A 268 9.16 4.41 -25.91
CA ASN A 268 8.64 4.04 -27.23
C ASN A 268 9.09 2.62 -27.64
N ASP A 269 8.79 1.62 -26.82
CA ASP A 269 9.25 0.23 -27.00
C ASP A 269 8.12 -0.75 -27.37
N GLY A 270 7.04 -0.24 -27.96
CA GLY A 270 5.85 -1.02 -28.35
C GLY A 270 5.01 -1.55 -27.19
N ARG A 271 5.23 -1.06 -25.96
CA ARG A 271 4.35 -1.40 -24.82
C ARG A 271 2.92 -0.94 -25.07
N ASN A 272 1.97 -1.74 -24.59
CA ASN A 272 0.55 -1.46 -24.70
C ASN A 272 -0.04 -1.38 -23.29
N VAL A 273 0.15 -0.23 -22.64
CA VAL A 273 -0.35 0.06 -21.28
C VAL A 273 -1.66 0.86 -21.42
N PRO A 274 -2.68 0.64 -20.57
CA PRO A 274 -3.87 1.48 -20.54
C PRO A 274 -3.56 2.96 -20.30
#